data_AF-A0A7W6ILI6-F1
#
_entry.id   AF-A0A7W6ILI6-F1
#
_cell.length_a   1.000
_cell.length_b   1.000
_cell.length_c   1.000
_cell.angle_alpha   90.00
_cell.angle_beta   90.00
_cell.angle_gamma   90.00
#
_symmetry.space_group_name_H-M   'P 1'
#
loop_
_entity.id
_entity.type
_entity.pdbx_description
1 polymer ?
#
loop_
_entity_poly.entity_id
_entity_poly.type
_entity_poly.pdbx_seq_one_letter_code
_entity_poly.pdbx_strand_id
1 'polypeptide(L)'
;MCIGKSVLVALTLCCTSSVALADDWIAERLRGGVMQYQSGNWIALERGHVVPDGGKVRTTGTGRVELVRGQENIALGPNTQIAVRDAAGQKMTSVIQSSGVVTVTAEKRNVKHFSVQTPILAAVVKGTQFTVTYSNGLARVDVASGVVQVQDSVHDMVVDVTRGQSAAASLARPLDVSGPGASKAVFLIEGVTVPAAARAAFLGGGAAAVNAAAGVVVGGGTANVSAGASAAGGSVKVSAGASAGGGGATVSAGASTGVVSGNVSAGASSGGASVGAGVSAGGGSVGASVGVGGGSSGGGSSESSVSVDLGVAEVGVSLGGLGL
;
A
#
# COMPACT_ATOMS: atom_id res chain seq x y z
N MET A 1 -40.75 -35.33 -68.56
CA MET A 1 -39.48 -35.00 -67.91
C MET A 1 -39.70 -33.75 -67.08
N CYS A 2 -39.58 -33.87 -65.76
CA CYS A 2 -40.04 -32.87 -64.79
C CYS A 2 -38.93 -31.86 -64.45
N ILE A 3 -39.25 -30.57 -64.53
CA ILE A 3 -38.40 -29.43 -64.17
C ILE A 3 -38.55 -29.19 -62.65
N GLY A 4 -37.48 -29.45 -61.89
CA GLY A 4 -37.42 -29.24 -60.45
C GLY A 4 -36.94 -27.81 -60.11
N LYS A 5 -37.84 -27.03 -59.51
CA LYS A 5 -37.59 -25.70 -58.94
C LYS A 5 -36.74 -25.82 -57.68
N SER A 6 -35.58 -25.18 -57.63
CA SER A 6 -34.81 -25.00 -56.38
C SER A 6 -35.16 -23.66 -55.74
N VAL A 7 -35.76 -23.73 -54.56
CA VAL A 7 -36.17 -22.60 -53.72
C VAL A 7 -34.97 -22.15 -52.88
N LEU A 8 -34.65 -20.86 -52.99
CA LEU A 8 -33.67 -20.15 -52.16
C LEU A 8 -34.27 -19.86 -50.78
N VAL A 9 -33.70 -20.41 -49.71
CA VAL A 9 -34.09 -20.11 -48.32
C VAL A 9 -33.10 -19.11 -47.74
N ALA A 10 -33.58 -17.87 -47.54
CA ALA A 10 -32.85 -16.82 -46.85
C ALA A 10 -33.09 -16.94 -45.33
N LEU A 11 -32.04 -17.25 -44.58
CA LEU A 11 -32.07 -17.32 -43.12
C LEU A 11 -31.74 -15.93 -42.55
N THR A 12 -32.79 -15.15 -42.26
CA THR A 12 -32.70 -13.85 -41.59
C THR A 12 -32.35 -14.03 -40.11
N LEU A 13 -31.06 -13.86 -39.80
CA LEU A 13 -30.51 -13.85 -38.46
C LEU A 13 -30.91 -12.56 -37.74
N CYS A 14 -31.94 -12.63 -36.90
CA CYS A 14 -32.40 -11.51 -36.07
C CYS A 14 -31.42 -11.32 -34.90
N CYS A 15 -30.47 -10.39 -35.05
CA CYS A 15 -29.61 -9.94 -33.95
C CYS A 15 -30.45 -9.19 -32.91
N THR A 16 -30.89 -9.89 -31.87
CA THR A 16 -31.43 -9.25 -30.66
C THR A 16 -30.27 -8.70 -29.83
N SER A 17 -29.89 -7.46 -30.10
CA SER A 17 -28.99 -6.71 -29.22
C SER A 17 -29.68 -6.52 -27.86
N SER A 18 -29.28 -7.31 -26.86
CA SER A 18 -29.68 -7.07 -25.48
C SER A 18 -29.00 -5.79 -25.01
N VAL A 19 -29.75 -4.69 -25.01
CA VAL A 19 -29.32 -3.45 -24.36
C VAL A 19 -29.33 -3.75 -22.87
N ALA A 20 -28.17 -3.91 -22.26
CA ALA A 20 -28.05 -3.97 -20.80
C ALA A 20 -28.38 -2.58 -20.25
N LEU A 21 -29.66 -2.35 -19.97
CA LEU A 21 -30.11 -1.17 -19.23
C LEU A 21 -29.40 -1.21 -17.87
N ALA A 22 -28.77 -0.11 -17.47
CA ALA A 22 -28.31 0.01 -16.09
C ALA A 22 -29.57 -0.05 -15.21
N ASP A 23 -29.66 -1.04 -14.31
CA ASP A 23 -30.75 -1.06 -13.34
C ASP A 23 -30.77 0.27 -12.56
N ASP A 24 -31.96 0.75 -12.27
CA ASP A 24 -32.18 1.98 -11.51
C ASP A 24 -32.08 1.71 -10.00
N TRP A 25 -31.69 2.73 -9.23
CA TRP A 25 -31.71 2.64 -7.76
C TRP A 25 -33.12 2.90 -7.24
N ILE A 26 -33.65 1.99 -6.43
CA ILE A 26 -35.01 2.10 -5.88
C ILE A 26 -34.95 2.30 -4.38
N ALA A 27 -35.73 3.24 -3.86
CA ALA A 27 -35.86 3.44 -2.42
C ALA A 27 -36.75 2.34 -1.80
N GLU A 28 -36.14 1.27 -1.27
CA GLU A 28 -36.87 0.11 -0.75
C GLU A 28 -37.40 0.36 0.67
N ARG A 29 -36.58 0.96 1.54
CA ARG A 29 -36.95 1.24 2.93
C ARG A 29 -36.59 2.64 3.33
N LEU A 30 -37.50 3.34 3.99
CA LEU A 30 -37.31 4.70 4.47
C LEU A 30 -37.89 4.84 5.88
N ARG A 31 -37.25 5.68 6.70
CA ARG A 31 -37.75 6.13 8.00
C ARG A 31 -37.37 7.60 8.19
N GLY A 32 -38.23 8.37 8.86
CA GLY A 32 -37.99 9.80 9.09
C GLY A 32 -38.02 10.63 7.80
N GLY A 33 -37.38 11.81 7.83
CA GLY A 33 -37.36 12.72 6.69
C GLY A 33 -36.30 12.32 5.66
N VAL A 34 -36.73 11.96 4.46
CA VAL A 34 -35.85 11.64 3.31
C VAL A 34 -36.32 12.44 2.10
N MET A 35 -35.40 13.11 1.44
CA MET A 35 -35.70 13.99 0.32
C MET A 35 -34.80 13.67 -0.88
N GLN A 36 -35.33 13.84 -2.08
CA GLN A 36 -34.59 13.75 -3.33
C GLN A 36 -34.61 15.11 -4.03
N TYR A 37 -33.51 15.45 -4.69
CA TYR A 37 -33.45 16.66 -5.50
C TYR A 37 -34.02 16.37 -6.89
N GLN A 38 -35.11 17.04 -7.25
CA GLN A 38 -35.77 16.94 -8.55
C GLN A 38 -36.13 18.34 -9.05
N SER A 39 -35.85 18.62 -10.33
CA SER A 39 -36.26 19.86 -11.01
C SER A 39 -35.95 21.15 -10.22
N GLY A 40 -34.79 21.23 -9.58
CA GLY A 40 -34.36 22.41 -8.82
C GLY A 40 -34.81 22.46 -7.36
N ASN A 41 -35.63 21.51 -6.91
CA ASN A 41 -36.21 21.50 -5.56
C ASN A 41 -35.97 20.18 -4.83
N TRP A 42 -35.95 20.26 -3.49
CA TRP A 42 -35.94 19.08 -2.64
C TRP A 42 -37.37 18.63 -2.37
N ILE A 43 -37.74 17.46 -2.86
CA ILE A 43 -39.05 16.84 -2.63
C ILE A 43 -38.92 15.60 -1.74
N ALA A 44 -39.98 15.20 -1.06
CA ALA A 44 -39.98 13.98 -0.25
C ALA A 44 -39.74 12.76 -1.14
N LEU A 45 -38.82 11.88 -0.73
CA LEU A 45 -38.61 10.59 -1.37
C LEU A 45 -39.53 9.56 -0.69
N GLU A 46 -40.26 8.80 -1.48
CA GLU A 46 -41.19 7.77 -0.99
C GLU A 46 -40.67 6.37 -1.33
N ARG A 47 -41.24 5.36 -0.67
CA ARG A 47 -40.91 3.96 -0.97
C ARG A 47 -41.30 3.62 -2.40
N GLY A 48 -40.40 2.96 -3.11
CA GLY A 48 -40.59 2.55 -4.51
C GLY A 48 -40.20 3.63 -5.51
N HIS A 49 -39.89 4.85 -5.08
CA HIS A 49 -39.37 5.88 -5.98
C HIS A 49 -37.97 5.53 -6.48
N VAL A 50 -37.72 5.90 -7.73
CA VAL A 50 -36.44 5.73 -8.41
C VAL A 50 -35.53 6.92 -8.13
N VAL A 51 -34.27 6.62 -7.80
CA VAL A 51 -33.16 7.56 -7.79
C VAL A 51 -32.39 7.40 -9.10
N PRO A 52 -32.56 8.31 -10.07
CA PRO A 52 -31.90 8.20 -11.36
C PRO A 52 -30.39 8.46 -11.21
N ASP A 53 -29.63 8.12 -12.26
CA ASP A 53 -28.22 8.51 -12.35
C ASP A 53 -28.02 10.03 -12.14
N GLY A 54 -27.04 10.38 -11.32
CA GLY A 54 -26.80 11.76 -10.88
C GLY A 54 -27.79 12.28 -9.84
N GLY A 55 -28.77 11.47 -9.44
CA GLY A 55 -29.78 11.81 -8.45
C GLY A 55 -29.16 12.12 -7.09
N LYS A 56 -29.63 13.21 -6.47
CA LYS A 56 -29.18 13.61 -5.12
C LYS A 56 -30.23 13.22 -4.10
N VAL A 57 -29.79 12.63 -3.00
CA VAL A 57 -30.64 12.22 -1.88
C VAL A 57 -30.09 12.82 -0.60
N ARG A 58 -30.96 13.28 0.29
CA ARG A 58 -30.60 13.72 1.63
C ARG A 58 -31.53 13.16 2.69
N THR A 59 -31.00 12.95 3.89
CA THR A 59 -31.73 12.52 5.08
C THR A 59 -31.64 13.59 6.17
N THR A 60 -32.70 13.74 6.96
CA THR A 60 -32.69 14.60 8.15
C THR A 60 -32.03 13.90 9.34
N GLY A 61 -31.99 14.54 10.52
CA GLY A 61 -31.41 13.95 11.75
C GLY A 61 -32.09 12.67 12.25
N THR A 62 -33.31 12.36 11.79
CA THR A 62 -34.00 11.08 12.05
C THR A 62 -34.16 10.23 10.79
N GLY A 63 -33.72 10.76 9.63
CA GLY A 63 -33.89 10.14 8.33
C GLY A 63 -32.96 8.96 8.11
N ARG A 64 -33.49 7.90 7.51
CA ARG A 64 -32.75 6.72 7.02
C ARG A 64 -33.40 6.23 5.75
N VAL A 65 -32.58 5.81 4.77
CA VAL A 65 -33.08 5.19 3.54
C VAL A 65 -32.16 4.07 3.08
N GLU A 66 -32.74 3.03 2.53
CA GLU A 66 -32.09 1.91 1.88
C GLU A 66 -32.41 2.00 0.38
N LEU A 67 -31.39 2.26 -0.43
CA LEU A 67 -31.48 2.26 -1.89
C LEU A 67 -30.96 0.91 -2.39
N VAL A 68 -31.76 0.24 -3.22
CA VAL A 68 -31.44 -1.11 -3.69
C VAL A 68 -31.47 -1.16 -5.21
N ARG A 69 -30.52 -1.94 -5.75
CA ARG A 69 -30.44 -2.26 -7.16
C ARG A 69 -29.92 -3.69 -7.32
N GLY A 70 -30.76 -4.61 -7.77
CA GLY A 70 -30.40 -6.04 -7.81
C GLY A 70 -29.97 -6.53 -6.43
N GLN A 71 -28.75 -7.05 -6.30
CA GLN A 71 -28.15 -7.45 -5.02
C GLN A 71 -27.31 -6.34 -4.34
N GLU A 72 -27.22 -5.15 -4.93
CA GLU A 72 -26.45 -4.03 -4.41
C GLU A 72 -27.32 -3.14 -3.52
N ASN A 73 -26.74 -2.63 -2.44
CA ASN A 73 -27.45 -1.82 -1.46
C ASN A 73 -26.61 -0.64 -0.96
N ILE A 74 -27.21 0.55 -0.97
CA ILE A 74 -26.68 1.77 -0.36
C ILE A 74 -27.65 2.21 0.74
N ALA A 75 -27.22 2.08 1.99
CA ALA A 75 -27.97 2.56 3.14
C ALA A 75 -27.44 3.92 3.63
N LEU A 76 -28.32 4.90 3.76
CA LEU A 76 -28.02 6.24 4.27
C LEU A 76 -28.50 6.36 5.73
N GLY A 77 -27.60 6.81 6.59
CA GLY A 77 -27.90 7.18 7.97
C GLY A 77 -28.44 8.61 8.10
N PRO A 78 -28.58 9.11 9.33
CA PRO A 78 -29.00 10.48 9.60
C PRO A 78 -28.04 11.53 9.04
N ASN A 79 -28.57 12.74 8.76
CA ASN A 79 -27.79 13.91 8.31
C ASN A 79 -26.88 13.63 7.10
N THR A 80 -27.34 12.75 6.21
CA THR A 80 -26.56 12.27 5.07
C THR A 80 -27.01 12.99 3.82
N GLN A 81 -26.06 13.40 2.99
CA GLN A 81 -26.33 13.91 1.66
C GLN A 81 -25.38 13.24 0.67
N ILE A 82 -25.95 12.66 -0.39
CA ILE A 82 -25.20 11.98 -1.44
C ILE A 82 -25.71 12.35 -2.84
N ALA A 83 -24.88 12.10 -3.83
CA ALA A 83 -25.28 11.91 -5.22
C ALA A 83 -24.83 10.52 -5.67
N VAL A 84 -25.73 9.74 -6.29
CA VAL A 84 -25.39 8.44 -6.87
C VAL A 84 -25.10 8.64 -8.35
N ARG A 85 -23.94 8.16 -8.82
CA ARG A 85 -23.59 8.17 -10.24
C ARG A 85 -23.23 6.79 -10.75
N ASP A 86 -23.79 6.43 -11.88
CA ASP A 86 -23.42 5.27 -12.66
C ASP A 86 -22.64 5.73 -13.88
N ALA A 87 -21.36 5.36 -13.95
CA ALA A 87 -20.54 5.74 -15.09
C ALA A 87 -21.06 5.01 -16.34
N ALA A 88 -21.62 5.76 -17.29
CA ALA A 88 -22.16 5.22 -18.53
C ALA A 88 -21.12 4.35 -19.25
N GLY A 89 -21.47 3.10 -19.53
CA GLY A 89 -20.57 2.13 -20.19
C GLY A 89 -19.46 1.55 -19.31
N GLN A 90 -19.30 2.01 -18.07
CA GLN A 90 -18.37 1.42 -17.11
C GLN A 90 -19.12 0.59 -16.07
N LYS A 91 -18.53 -0.53 -15.67
CA LYS A 91 -19.01 -1.32 -14.53
C LYS A 91 -18.61 -0.63 -13.22
N MET A 92 -19.06 0.60 -12.99
CA MET A 92 -18.70 1.41 -11.83
C MET A 92 -19.87 2.28 -11.34
N THR A 93 -20.12 2.24 -10.04
CA THR A 93 -21.05 3.12 -9.33
C THR A 93 -20.28 3.96 -8.31
N SER A 94 -20.50 5.27 -8.35
CA SER A 94 -19.84 6.22 -7.47
C SER A 94 -20.88 6.94 -6.61
N VAL A 95 -20.73 6.84 -5.30
CA VAL A 95 -21.55 7.55 -4.31
C VAL A 95 -20.76 8.74 -3.83
N ILE A 96 -21.12 9.93 -4.30
CA ILE A 96 -20.48 11.19 -3.92
C ILE A 96 -21.16 11.69 -2.65
N GLN A 97 -20.51 11.53 -1.52
CA GLN A 97 -21.00 11.86 -0.19
C GLN A 97 -20.52 13.24 0.24
N SER A 98 -21.47 14.14 0.51
CA SER A 98 -21.20 15.47 1.04
C SER A 98 -21.23 15.54 2.57
N SER A 99 -21.98 14.66 3.23
CA SER A 99 -22.06 14.57 4.69
C SER A 99 -22.70 13.25 5.15
N GLY A 100 -22.57 12.93 6.44
CA GLY A 100 -23.34 11.91 7.15
C GLY A 100 -22.70 10.53 7.09
N VAL A 101 -23.54 9.49 6.97
CA VAL A 101 -23.14 8.08 7.07
C VAL A 101 -23.72 7.30 5.90
N VAL A 102 -22.85 6.63 5.14
CA VAL A 102 -23.22 5.78 4.00
C VAL A 102 -22.69 4.38 4.28
N THR A 103 -23.55 3.37 4.21
CA THR A 103 -23.14 1.97 4.24
C THR A 103 -23.40 1.35 2.89
N VAL A 104 -22.37 0.75 2.31
CA VAL A 104 -22.47 0.05 1.03
C VAL A 104 -22.32 -1.44 1.29
N THR A 105 -23.24 -2.21 0.69
CA THR A 105 -23.12 -3.66 0.56
C THR A 105 -23.07 -3.97 -0.92
N ALA A 106 -21.88 -4.27 -1.42
CA ALA A 106 -21.64 -4.65 -2.81
C ALA A 106 -21.57 -6.17 -2.92
N GLU A 107 -22.24 -6.75 -3.91
CA GLU A 107 -22.15 -8.19 -4.15
C GLU A 107 -20.77 -8.59 -4.71
N LYS A 108 -20.34 -9.82 -4.43
CA LYS A 108 -19.02 -10.34 -4.79
C LYS A 108 -18.91 -10.86 -6.23
N ARG A 109 -20.02 -11.17 -6.92
CA ARG A 109 -20.00 -11.81 -8.26
C ARG A 109 -20.59 -10.89 -9.33
N ASN A 110 -19.89 -10.75 -10.46
CA ASN A 110 -20.41 -10.20 -11.73
C ASN A 110 -21.03 -8.78 -11.70
N VAL A 111 -20.72 -7.95 -10.71
CA VAL A 111 -21.32 -6.62 -10.56
C VAL A 111 -20.34 -5.46 -10.73
N LYS A 112 -20.90 -4.24 -10.81
CA LYS A 112 -20.15 -2.99 -10.91
C LYS A 112 -19.23 -2.81 -9.70
N HIS A 113 -18.09 -2.17 -9.90
CA HIS A 113 -17.24 -1.68 -8.83
C HIS A 113 -17.96 -0.54 -8.11
N PHE A 114 -17.76 -0.42 -6.80
CA PHE A 114 -18.31 0.69 -6.02
C PHE A 114 -17.19 1.63 -5.59
N SER A 115 -17.46 2.93 -5.65
CA SER A 115 -16.71 3.91 -4.89
C SER A 115 -17.64 4.75 -4.03
N VAL A 116 -17.16 5.10 -2.85
CA VAL A 116 -17.73 6.18 -2.05
C VAL A 116 -16.68 7.28 -1.98
N GLN A 117 -17.05 8.46 -2.44
CA GLN A 117 -16.16 9.62 -2.51
C GLN A 117 -16.66 10.67 -1.55
N THR A 118 -15.77 11.16 -0.71
CA THR A 118 -15.97 12.30 0.19
C THR A 118 -14.98 13.40 -0.23
N PRO A 119 -15.10 14.62 0.31
CA PRO A 119 -14.13 15.68 0.03
C PRO A 119 -12.68 15.37 0.44
N ILE A 120 -12.46 14.36 1.31
CA ILE A 120 -11.14 14.04 1.89
C ILE A 120 -10.63 12.68 1.42
N LEU A 121 -11.55 11.76 1.11
CA LEU A 121 -11.28 10.32 1.00
C LEU A 121 -12.09 9.73 -0.15
N ALA A 122 -11.52 8.76 -0.86
CA ALA A 122 -12.25 7.84 -1.72
C ALA A 122 -12.04 6.39 -1.27
N ALA A 123 -13.13 5.65 -1.13
CA ALA A 123 -13.12 4.23 -0.81
C ALA A 123 -13.59 3.43 -2.03
N VAL A 124 -12.74 2.56 -2.59
CA VAL A 124 -13.00 1.77 -3.81
C VAL A 124 -13.01 0.29 -3.48
N VAL A 125 -14.02 -0.43 -3.99
CA VAL A 125 -14.25 -1.82 -3.58
C VAL A 125 -14.73 -2.75 -4.69
N LYS A 126 -14.57 -4.05 -4.42
CA LYS A 126 -15.25 -5.15 -5.12
C LYS A 126 -15.79 -6.14 -4.09
N GLY A 127 -17.11 -6.32 -4.00
CA GLY A 127 -17.69 -7.37 -3.16
C GLY A 127 -17.42 -7.22 -1.66
N THR A 128 -17.74 -6.06 -1.08
CA THR A 128 -17.47 -5.73 0.32
C THR A 128 -18.70 -5.16 1.02
N GLN A 129 -18.62 -5.14 2.35
CA GLN A 129 -19.53 -4.36 3.18
C GLN A 129 -18.70 -3.41 4.04
N PHE A 130 -18.99 -2.12 3.92
CA PHE A 130 -18.26 -1.08 4.61
C PHE A 130 -19.13 0.15 4.83
N THR A 131 -18.76 0.94 5.83
CA THR A 131 -19.45 2.18 6.20
C THR A 131 -18.48 3.34 6.08
N VAL A 132 -18.90 4.40 5.38
CA VAL A 132 -18.19 5.66 5.27
C VAL A 132 -18.93 6.73 6.04
N THR A 133 -18.26 7.32 7.01
CA THR A 133 -18.75 8.45 7.79
C THR A 133 -17.97 9.69 7.40
N TYR A 134 -18.66 10.76 7.01
CA TYR A 134 -18.05 12.06 6.75
C TYR A 134 -18.77 13.14 7.55
N SER A 135 -18.07 13.70 8.52
CA SER A 135 -18.60 14.73 9.42
C SER A 135 -17.48 15.61 9.93
N ASN A 136 -17.74 16.92 10.03
CA ASN A 136 -16.80 17.89 10.61
C ASN A 136 -15.40 17.85 9.98
N GLY A 137 -15.30 17.62 8.66
CA GLY A 137 -14.03 17.52 7.93
C GLY A 137 -13.22 16.24 8.23
N LEU A 138 -13.77 15.30 8.99
CA LEU A 138 -13.21 13.98 9.25
C LEU A 138 -13.96 12.95 8.42
N ALA A 139 -13.20 12.14 7.70
CA ALA A 139 -13.71 11.02 6.93
C ALA A 139 -13.18 9.71 7.52
N ARG A 140 -14.07 8.75 7.73
CA ARG A 140 -13.75 7.44 8.31
C ARG A 140 -14.42 6.33 7.52
N VAL A 141 -13.66 5.26 7.26
CA VAL A 141 -14.13 4.02 6.63
C VAL A 141 -14.00 2.90 7.64
N ASP A 142 -15.09 2.20 7.92
CA ASP A 142 -15.13 1.00 8.76
C ASP A 142 -15.47 -0.21 7.89
N VAL A 143 -14.62 -1.23 7.87
CA VAL A 143 -14.77 -2.38 6.97
C VAL A 143 -15.34 -3.59 7.71
N ALA A 144 -16.57 -3.96 7.39
CA ALA A 144 -17.24 -5.13 7.96
C ALA A 144 -16.85 -6.43 7.23
N SER A 145 -16.63 -6.39 5.92
CA SER A 145 -16.29 -7.57 5.13
C SER A 145 -15.52 -7.20 3.87
N GLY A 146 -14.57 -8.07 3.49
CA GLY A 146 -13.74 -7.92 2.30
C GLY A 146 -12.55 -6.97 2.49
N VAL A 147 -12.11 -6.36 1.40
CA VAL A 147 -10.97 -5.43 1.36
C VAL A 147 -11.39 -4.16 0.65
N VAL A 148 -11.14 -3.02 1.29
CA VAL A 148 -11.47 -1.70 0.77
C VAL A 148 -10.19 -0.94 0.54
N GLN A 149 -9.96 -0.52 -0.71
CA GLN A 149 -8.87 0.37 -1.02
C GLN A 149 -9.31 1.78 -0.63
N VAL A 150 -8.60 2.40 0.30
CA VAL A 150 -8.86 3.74 0.81
C VAL A 150 -7.78 4.68 0.31
N GLN A 151 -8.19 5.74 -0.37
CA GLN A 151 -7.33 6.81 -0.84
C GLN A 151 -7.66 8.10 -0.09
N ASP A 152 -6.67 8.72 0.51
CA ASP A 152 -6.70 10.09 1.03
C ASP A 152 -6.35 11.03 -0.11
N SER A 153 -7.33 11.85 -0.49
CA SER A 153 -7.24 12.80 -1.60
C SER A 153 -6.48 14.07 -1.24
N VAL A 154 -6.18 14.30 0.05
CA VAL A 154 -5.50 15.49 0.54
C VAL A 154 -4.00 15.28 0.64
N HIS A 155 -3.58 14.07 1.07
CA HIS A 155 -2.18 13.75 1.32
C HIS A 155 -1.60 12.72 0.34
N ASP A 156 -2.32 12.37 -0.74
CA ASP A 156 -1.91 11.40 -1.75
C ASP A 156 -1.44 10.05 -1.17
N MET A 157 -2.19 9.57 -0.17
CA MET A 157 -1.94 8.29 0.50
C MET A 157 -3.00 7.26 0.11
N VAL A 158 -2.58 6.02 -0.10
CA VAL A 158 -3.47 4.89 -0.36
C VAL A 158 -3.15 3.75 0.58
N VAL A 159 -4.17 3.03 1.06
CA VAL A 159 -4.00 1.85 1.92
C VAL A 159 -5.15 0.86 1.68
N ASP A 160 -4.83 -0.44 1.74
CA ASP A 160 -5.85 -1.48 1.77
C ASP A 160 -6.31 -1.73 3.21
N VAL A 161 -7.61 -1.61 3.42
CA VAL A 161 -8.27 -1.79 4.72
C VAL A 161 -9.08 -3.07 4.69
N THR A 162 -8.81 -3.97 5.63
CA THR A 162 -9.41 -5.29 5.69
C THR A 162 -10.50 -5.38 6.76
N ARG A 163 -11.23 -6.50 6.79
CA ARG A 163 -12.30 -6.74 7.77
C ARG A 163 -11.85 -6.45 9.21
N GLY A 164 -12.69 -5.67 9.92
CA GLY A 164 -12.48 -5.28 11.31
C GLY A 164 -11.50 -4.12 11.49
N GLN A 165 -10.88 -3.64 10.41
CA GLN A 165 -10.07 -2.44 10.42
C GLN A 165 -10.91 -1.21 10.04
N SER A 166 -10.36 -0.06 10.42
CA SER A 166 -10.92 1.23 10.05
C SER A 166 -9.84 2.19 9.63
N ALA A 167 -10.08 2.93 8.55
CA ALA A 167 -9.22 4.02 8.11
C ALA A 167 -9.86 5.38 8.38
N ALA A 168 -9.06 6.37 8.74
CA ALA A 168 -9.52 7.73 8.94
C ALA A 168 -8.54 8.75 8.36
N ALA A 169 -9.08 9.82 7.79
CA ALA A 169 -8.32 10.95 7.26
C ALA A 169 -9.10 12.26 7.46
N SER A 170 -8.38 13.37 7.51
CA SER A 170 -8.95 14.73 7.61
C SER A 170 -8.00 15.73 6.97
N LEU A 171 -8.41 16.98 6.75
CA LEU A 171 -7.53 18.03 6.24
C LEU A 171 -6.25 18.24 7.08
N ALA A 172 -6.32 17.99 8.39
CA ALA A 172 -5.21 18.24 9.32
C ALA A 172 -4.40 16.99 9.67
N ARG A 173 -4.95 15.79 9.40
CA ARG A 173 -4.31 14.52 9.78
C ARG A 173 -4.30 13.58 8.57
N PRO A 174 -3.12 13.12 8.14
CA PRO A 174 -2.98 12.14 7.09
C PRO A 174 -3.68 10.81 7.41
N LEU A 175 -3.92 10.04 6.36
CA LEU A 175 -4.51 8.71 6.43
C LEU A 175 -3.85 7.81 7.47
N ASP A 176 -4.66 7.28 8.39
CA ASP A 176 -4.24 6.27 9.35
C ASP A 176 -5.23 5.10 9.38
N VAL A 177 -4.72 3.92 9.74
CA VAL A 177 -5.47 2.68 9.87
C VAL A 177 -5.39 2.19 11.31
N SER A 178 -6.53 1.76 11.83
CA SER A 178 -6.72 1.22 13.18
C SER A 178 -7.43 -0.13 13.14
N GLY A 179 -7.36 -0.88 14.24
CA GLY A 179 -7.98 -2.21 14.36
C GLY A 179 -6.98 -3.36 14.22
N PRO A 180 -7.48 -4.62 14.17
CA PRO A 180 -6.63 -5.82 14.14
C PRO A 180 -5.66 -5.81 12.96
N GLY A 181 -4.39 -6.06 13.22
CA GLY A 181 -3.36 -6.13 12.17
C GLY A 181 -3.03 -4.80 11.48
N ALA A 182 -3.52 -3.66 11.97
CA ALA A 182 -3.24 -2.35 11.38
C ALA A 182 -1.73 -2.00 11.38
N SER A 183 -0.95 -2.53 12.33
CA SER A 183 0.51 -2.39 12.34
C SER A 183 1.23 -3.06 11.17
N LYS A 184 0.55 -3.96 10.45
CA LYS A 184 1.04 -4.64 9.24
C LYS A 184 0.53 -3.98 7.96
N ALA A 185 -0.25 -2.89 8.06
CA ALA A 185 -0.75 -2.19 6.89
C ALA A 185 0.41 -1.59 6.09
N VAL A 186 0.22 -1.53 4.78
CA VAL A 186 1.18 -0.98 3.83
C VAL A 186 0.52 0.19 3.12
N PHE A 187 1.13 1.37 3.24
CA PHE A 187 0.68 2.60 2.63
C PHE A 187 1.40 2.79 1.30
N LEU A 188 0.72 3.35 0.33
CA LEU A 188 1.33 3.92 -0.86
C LEU A 188 1.27 5.44 -0.69
N ILE A 189 2.42 6.09 -0.56
CA ILE A 189 2.53 7.54 -0.36
C ILE A 189 3.31 8.08 -1.56
N GLU A 190 2.67 8.90 -2.39
CA GLU A 190 3.29 9.41 -3.64
C GLU A 190 3.86 8.30 -4.55
N GLY A 191 3.20 7.12 -4.56
CA GLY A 191 3.66 5.95 -5.33
C GLY A 191 4.76 5.13 -4.67
N VAL A 192 5.24 5.52 -3.49
CA VAL A 192 6.23 4.76 -2.71
C VAL A 192 5.52 3.89 -1.68
N THR A 193 5.91 2.63 -1.60
CA THR A 193 5.35 1.66 -0.65
C THR A 193 6.02 1.83 0.72
N VAL A 194 5.25 2.22 1.74
CA VAL A 194 5.71 2.53 3.10
C VAL A 194 4.94 1.67 4.12
N PRO A 195 5.61 0.82 4.91
CA PRO A 195 4.93 0.06 5.97
C PRO A 195 4.46 0.98 7.10
N ALA A 196 3.38 0.61 7.79
CA ALA A 196 2.79 1.40 8.88
C ALA A 196 3.81 1.88 9.93
N ALA A 197 4.78 1.01 10.28
CA ALA A 197 5.82 1.32 11.25
C ALA A 197 6.76 2.47 10.84
N ALA A 198 6.94 2.71 9.53
CA ALA A 198 7.84 3.75 9.01
C ALA A 198 7.10 5.02 8.55
N ARG A 199 5.76 5.01 8.56
CA ARG A 199 4.93 6.10 8.05
C ARG A 199 5.19 7.44 8.75
N ALA A 200 5.28 7.44 10.07
CA ALA A 200 5.52 8.67 10.84
C ALA A 200 6.87 9.33 10.50
N ALA A 201 7.91 8.52 10.28
CA ALA A 201 9.23 9.00 9.87
C ALA A 201 9.20 9.56 8.44
N PHE A 202 8.50 8.89 7.52
CA PHE A 202 8.34 9.34 6.13
C PHE A 202 7.63 10.70 6.05
N LEU A 203 6.53 10.87 6.78
CA LEU A 203 5.76 12.11 6.81
C LEU A 203 6.50 13.27 7.50
N GLY A 204 7.45 12.97 8.40
CA GLY A 204 8.26 13.97 9.11
C GLY A 204 9.41 14.58 8.30
N GLY A 205 9.46 14.36 6.97
CA GLY A 205 10.57 14.82 6.13
C GLY A 205 11.84 13.96 6.25
N GLY A 206 11.75 12.83 6.95
CA GLY A 206 12.75 11.78 6.89
C GLY A 206 12.69 11.11 5.53
N ALA A 207 13.47 11.61 4.57
CA ALA A 207 13.77 10.91 3.32
C ALA A 207 14.52 9.61 3.63
N ALA A 208 13.79 8.57 4.05
CA ALA A 208 14.19 7.16 4.07
C ALA A 208 13.10 6.33 4.77
N ALA A 209 12.00 6.08 4.07
CA ALA A 209 11.27 4.83 4.30
C ALA A 209 11.22 4.01 3.01
N VAL A 210 12.34 3.95 2.28
CA VAL A 210 12.75 2.65 1.73
C VAL A 210 13.15 1.78 2.91
N ASN A 211 12.15 1.34 3.66
CA ASN A 211 12.38 0.33 4.66
C ASN A 211 12.55 -0.96 3.88
N ALA A 212 13.80 -1.39 3.76
CA ALA A 212 14.25 -2.78 3.72
C ALA A 212 13.09 -3.80 3.73
N ALA A 213 12.42 -3.94 2.59
CA ALA A 213 11.74 -5.18 2.31
C ALA A 213 12.86 -6.20 2.13
N ALA A 214 12.87 -7.22 2.97
CA ALA A 214 13.70 -8.40 2.75
C ALA A 214 13.46 -8.87 1.30
N GLY A 215 14.50 -8.76 0.46
CA GLY A 215 14.47 -9.18 -0.95
C GLY A 215 13.82 -8.18 -1.91
N VAL A 216 14.49 -7.07 -2.20
CA VAL A 216 14.22 -6.26 -3.40
C VAL A 216 14.77 -6.99 -4.63
N VAL A 217 13.90 -7.34 -5.58
CA VAL A 217 14.28 -7.86 -6.91
C VAL A 217 14.16 -6.72 -7.92
N VAL A 218 15.29 -6.22 -8.43
CA VAL A 218 15.30 -5.21 -9.50
C VAL A 218 15.41 -5.91 -10.85
N GLY A 219 14.36 -5.81 -11.66
CA GLY A 219 14.35 -6.31 -13.03
C GLY A 219 14.97 -5.29 -13.99
N GLY A 220 16.26 -5.47 -14.32
CA GLY A 220 16.98 -4.69 -15.34
C GLY A 220 17.33 -3.25 -14.93
N GLY A 221 18.61 -3.02 -14.59
CA GLY A 221 19.17 -1.70 -14.25
C GLY A 221 20.13 -1.73 -13.05
N THR A 222 20.88 -0.65 -12.83
CA THR A 222 21.74 -0.48 -11.64
C THR A 222 20.88 0.04 -10.48
N ALA A 223 20.86 -0.66 -9.35
CA ALA A 223 20.16 -0.23 -8.14
C ALA A 223 21.14 -0.03 -6.99
N ASN A 224 21.00 1.09 -6.28
CA ASN A 224 21.71 1.34 -5.03
C ASN A 224 20.75 1.09 -3.87
N VAL A 225 21.02 0.09 -3.04
CA VAL A 225 20.19 -0.28 -1.89
C VAL A 225 21.03 -0.10 -0.63
N SER A 226 20.63 0.84 0.22
CA SER A 226 21.27 1.10 1.51
C SER A 226 20.42 0.55 2.66
N ALA A 227 21.04 -0.29 3.49
CA ALA A 227 20.48 -0.71 4.77
C ALA A 227 21.25 0.02 5.88
N GLY A 228 20.57 0.89 6.62
CA GLY A 228 21.15 1.65 7.72
C GLY A 228 20.27 1.56 8.97
N ALA A 229 20.91 1.53 10.14
CA ALA A 229 20.21 1.55 11.41
C ALA A 229 21.01 2.37 12.44
N SER A 230 20.32 3.19 13.22
CA SER A 230 20.87 3.98 14.31
C SER A 230 20.13 3.63 15.60
N ALA A 231 20.88 3.36 16.67
CA ALA A 231 20.31 3.08 17.99
C ALA A 231 21.00 3.89 19.07
N ALA A 232 20.21 4.49 19.95
CA ALA A 232 20.68 5.14 21.17
C ALA A 232 20.75 4.09 22.30
N GLY A 233 21.80 3.25 22.27
CA GLY A 233 22.03 2.17 23.23
C GLY A 233 21.54 0.78 22.75
N GLY A 234 22.27 -0.27 23.14
CA GLY A 234 22.03 -1.66 22.70
C GLY A 234 22.84 -2.07 21.47
N SER A 235 22.79 -3.38 21.12
CA SER A 235 23.48 -3.92 19.95
C SER A 235 22.54 -3.97 18.73
N VAL A 236 22.94 -3.37 17.61
CA VAL A 236 22.22 -3.44 16.33
C VAL A 236 22.98 -4.37 15.39
N LYS A 237 22.29 -5.36 14.83
CA LYS A 237 22.84 -6.21 13.77
C LYS A 237 22.22 -5.79 12.45
N VAL A 238 23.05 -5.33 11.52
CA VAL A 238 22.65 -5.01 10.14
C VAL A 238 23.34 -5.99 9.21
N SER A 239 22.58 -6.60 8.31
CA SER A 239 23.11 -7.47 7.26
C SER A 239 22.59 -7.00 5.92
N ALA A 240 23.50 -6.70 4.99
CA ALA A 240 23.21 -6.37 3.61
C ALA A 240 23.83 -7.45 2.72
N GLY A 241 23.05 -7.97 1.77
CA GLY A 241 23.50 -8.95 0.79
C GLY A 241 22.94 -8.59 -0.59
N ALA A 242 23.75 -8.83 -1.63
CA ALA A 242 23.35 -8.62 -3.01
C ALA A 242 23.70 -9.86 -3.83
N SER A 243 22.79 -10.28 -4.71
CA SER A 243 22.99 -11.38 -5.66
C SER A 243 22.66 -10.90 -7.06
N ALA A 244 23.57 -11.06 -8.01
CA ALA A 244 23.36 -10.68 -9.40
C ALA A 244 23.54 -11.91 -10.32
N GLY A 245 22.60 -12.13 -11.24
CA GLY A 245 22.56 -13.30 -12.14
C GLY A 245 23.51 -13.23 -13.34
N GLY A 246 24.45 -12.28 -13.38
CA GLY A 246 25.36 -12.07 -14.51
C GLY A 246 26.13 -10.74 -14.52
N GLY A 247 25.76 -9.77 -13.67
CA GLY A 247 26.49 -8.51 -13.45
C GLY A 247 27.28 -8.51 -12.14
N GLY A 248 28.20 -7.56 -11.97
CA GLY A 248 28.91 -7.37 -10.71
C GLY A 248 27.99 -6.83 -9.61
N ALA A 249 28.13 -7.34 -8.39
CA ALA A 249 27.46 -6.79 -7.21
C ALA A 249 28.52 -6.22 -6.27
N THR A 250 28.34 -4.95 -5.87
CA THR A 250 29.20 -4.31 -4.87
C THR A 250 28.43 -4.23 -3.56
N VAL A 251 29.02 -4.77 -2.50
CA VAL A 251 28.49 -4.65 -1.14
C VAL A 251 29.52 -3.92 -0.29
N SER A 252 29.14 -2.73 0.20
CA SER A 252 29.95 -1.97 1.14
C SER A 252 29.35 -2.10 2.54
N ALA A 253 30.13 -2.65 3.48
CA ALA A 253 29.77 -2.67 4.88
C ALA A 253 30.54 -1.56 5.61
N GLY A 254 29.82 -0.68 6.31
CA GLY A 254 30.41 0.37 7.14
C GLY A 254 29.69 0.44 8.47
N ALA A 255 30.44 0.61 9.56
CA ALA A 255 29.87 0.87 10.87
C ALA A 255 30.67 2.00 11.55
N SER A 256 29.95 2.96 12.12
CA SER A 256 30.50 3.93 13.05
C SER A 256 30.03 3.56 14.45
N THR A 257 30.97 3.20 15.33
CA THR A 257 30.70 2.87 16.73
C THR A 257 31.41 3.90 17.60
N GLY A 258 30.72 4.41 18.62
CA GLY A 258 31.35 5.26 19.64
C GLY A 258 31.91 4.38 20.76
N VAL A 259 33.22 4.49 21.06
CA VAL A 259 34.02 3.89 22.17
C VAL A 259 33.82 2.39 22.53
N VAL A 260 32.88 1.69 21.92
CA VAL A 260 32.48 0.32 22.21
C VAL A 260 32.74 -0.57 21.01
N SER A 261 33.02 -1.83 21.31
CA SER A 261 33.36 -2.87 20.35
C SER A 261 32.41 -2.92 19.14
N GLY A 262 32.98 -3.03 17.95
CA GLY A 262 32.26 -3.09 16.69
C GLY A 262 32.87 -4.10 15.74
N ASN A 263 32.03 -4.94 15.13
CA ASN A 263 32.45 -5.90 14.11
C ASN A 263 31.84 -5.52 12.78
N VAL A 264 32.68 -5.38 11.76
CA VAL A 264 32.29 -5.16 10.36
C VAL A 264 32.84 -6.31 9.55
N SER A 265 31.98 -7.04 8.86
CA SER A 265 32.39 -8.10 7.95
C SER A 265 31.71 -7.94 6.60
N ALA A 266 32.48 -8.04 5.53
CA ALA A 266 31.99 -8.07 4.16
C ALA A 266 32.53 -9.32 3.46
N GLY A 267 31.71 -9.94 2.62
CA GLY A 267 32.13 -11.10 1.85
C GLY A 267 31.45 -11.16 0.49
N ALA A 268 32.12 -11.78 -0.47
CA ALA A 268 31.61 -12.05 -1.80
C ALA A 268 31.86 -13.51 -2.15
N SER A 269 30.91 -14.14 -2.83
CA SER A 269 31.06 -15.51 -3.32
C SER A 269 30.62 -15.61 -4.77
N SER A 270 31.42 -16.28 -5.60
CA SER A 270 31.13 -16.53 -7.01
C SER A 270 31.63 -17.92 -7.41
N GLY A 271 30.78 -18.71 -8.07
CA GLY A 271 31.19 -19.98 -8.69
C GLY A 271 31.92 -20.96 -7.77
N GLY A 272 31.58 -21.00 -6.48
CA GLY A 272 32.21 -21.86 -5.47
C GLY A 272 33.42 -21.24 -4.76
N ALA A 273 33.92 -20.09 -5.17
CA ALA A 273 34.91 -19.32 -4.41
C ALA A 273 34.22 -18.32 -3.47
N SER A 274 34.80 -18.09 -2.30
CA SER A 274 34.36 -17.07 -1.34
C SER A 274 35.53 -16.26 -0.85
N VAL A 275 35.38 -14.94 -0.78
CA VAL A 275 36.32 -14.03 -0.15
C VAL A 275 35.61 -13.26 0.96
N GLY A 276 36.26 -13.11 2.10
CA GLY A 276 35.71 -12.41 3.26
C GLY A 276 36.77 -11.49 3.87
N ALA A 277 36.35 -10.31 4.30
CA ALA A 277 37.14 -9.40 5.10
C ALA A 277 36.35 -9.04 6.35
N GLY A 278 37.02 -9.02 7.50
CA GLY A 278 36.46 -8.69 8.79
C GLY A 278 37.34 -7.71 9.52
N VAL A 279 36.74 -6.69 10.12
CA VAL A 279 37.38 -5.79 11.09
C VAL A 279 36.61 -5.93 12.39
N SER A 280 37.33 -6.16 13.47
CA SER A 280 36.78 -6.24 14.83
C SER A 280 37.54 -5.25 15.70
N ALA A 281 36.83 -4.25 16.22
CA ALA A 281 37.36 -3.32 17.20
C ALA A 281 36.81 -3.70 18.58
N GLY A 282 37.66 -3.70 19.60
CA GLY A 282 37.25 -3.94 20.99
C GLY A 282 38.33 -3.48 21.97
N GLY A 283 37.92 -2.82 23.05
CA GLY A 283 38.74 -2.55 24.24
C GLY A 283 40.19 -2.12 24.00
N GLY A 284 40.45 -1.19 23.07
CA GLY A 284 41.79 -0.66 22.81
C GLY A 284 42.59 -1.34 21.69
N SER A 285 42.02 -2.33 21.00
CA SER A 285 42.65 -3.01 19.85
C SER A 285 41.74 -3.06 18.64
N VAL A 286 42.34 -3.08 17.45
CA VAL A 286 41.65 -3.30 16.17
C VAL A 286 42.30 -4.50 15.50
N GLY A 287 41.51 -5.55 15.26
CA GLY A 287 41.91 -6.72 14.49
C GLY A 287 41.30 -6.68 13.10
N ALA A 288 42.10 -6.94 12.07
CA ALA A 288 41.63 -7.11 10.70
C ALA A 288 42.01 -8.51 10.19
N SER A 289 41.09 -9.17 9.50
CA SER A 289 41.30 -10.49 8.91
C SER A 289 40.76 -10.52 7.49
N VAL A 290 41.50 -11.13 6.57
CA VAL A 290 41.04 -11.44 5.22
C VAL A 290 41.15 -12.95 5.02
N GLY A 291 40.07 -13.58 4.56
CA GLY A 291 39.99 -15.00 4.28
C GLY A 291 39.57 -15.26 2.84
N VAL A 292 40.21 -16.24 2.21
CA VAL A 292 39.86 -16.76 0.89
C VAL A 292 39.53 -18.25 1.03
N GLY A 293 38.35 -18.66 0.58
CA GLY A 293 37.87 -20.04 0.61
C GLY A 293 37.62 -20.54 -0.81
N GLY A 294 38.19 -21.69 -1.16
CA GLY A 294 37.92 -22.39 -2.41
C GLY A 294 36.93 -23.53 -2.19
N GLY A 295 35.86 -23.58 -2.98
CA GLY A 295 34.87 -24.65 -2.97
C GLY A 295 35.43 -25.93 -3.59
N SER A 296 36.17 -26.71 -2.81
CA SER A 296 36.40 -28.12 -3.11
C SER A 296 35.20 -28.93 -2.62
N SER A 297 34.43 -29.50 -3.55
CA SER A 297 33.60 -30.66 -3.25
C SER A 297 34.54 -31.85 -2.99
N GLY A 298 35.13 -31.88 -1.80
CA GLY A 298 36.12 -32.86 -1.38
C GLY A 298 36.94 -32.28 -0.22
N GLY A 299 36.81 -32.90 0.96
CA GLY A 299 37.28 -32.37 2.24
C GLY A 299 38.72 -31.83 2.24
N GLY A 300 38.88 -30.62 2.78
CA GLY A 300 40.16 -29.96 2.99
C GLY A 300 39.98 -28.45 3.07
N SER A 301 39.63 -27.93 4.25
CA SER A 301 39.62 -26.49 4.53
C SER A 301 41.06 -25.99 4.62
N SER A 302 41.58 -25.42 3.53
CA SER A 302 42.81 -24.62 3.57
C SER A 302 42.48 -23.22 4.08
N GLU A 303 42.60 -23.02 5.40
CA GLU A 303 42.56 -21.69 6.01
C GLU A 303 43.88 -20.98 5.69
N SER A 304 43.92 -20.20 4.61
CA SER A 304 45.03 -19.31 4.34
C SER A 304 44.73 -17.96 4.99
N SER A 305 45.16 -17.79 6.26
CA SER A 305 45.09 -16.51 6.96
C SER A 305 46.33 -15.68 6.59
N VAL A 306 46.13 -14.54 5.92
CA VAL A 306 47.17 -13.52 5.78
C VAL A 306 47.02 -12.54 6.95
N SER A 307 47.88 -12.65 7.95
CA SER A 307 48.00 -11.67 9.03
C SER A 307 48.98 -10.56 8.61
N VAL A 308 48.50 -9.32 8.49
CA VAL A 308 49.37 -8.14 8.33
C VAL A 308 49.54 -7.50 9.70
N ASP A 309 50.72 -7.67 10.31
CA ASP A 309 51.11 -6.94 11.51
C ASP A 309 51.56 -5.53 11.11
N LEU A 310 50.70 -4.53 11.31
CA LEU A 310 51.08 -3.13 11.20
C LEU A 310 51.74 -2.72 12.52
N GLY A 311 52.99 -3.17 12.72
CA GLY A 311 53.75 -2.93 13.94
C GLY A 311 53.77 -1.45 14.34
N VAL A 312 53.81 -1.19 15.65
CA VAL A 312 53.97 0.17 16.18
C VAL A 312 55.34 0.68 15.77
N ALA A 313 55.38 1.77 14.99
CA ALA A 313 56.64 2.46 14.70
C ALA A 313 56.99 3.34 15.90
N GLU A 314 57.90 2.90 16.78
CA GLU A 314 58.53 3.83 17.72
C GLU A 314 59.43 4.80 16.94
N VAL A 315 59.00 6.06 16.86
CA VAL A 315 59.82 7.15 16.36
C VAL A 315 60.73 7.60 17.50
N GLY A 316 61.97 7.09 17.52
CA GLY A 316 63.01 7.58 18.43
C GLY A 316 63.45 8.99 18.03
N VAL A 317 63.11 9.99 18.84
CA VAL A 317 63.63 11.36 18.68
C VAL A 317 64.95 11.46 19.45
N SER A 318 66.08 11.49 18.73
CA SER A 318 67.40 11.75 19.32
C SER A 318 67.56 13.25 19.55
N LEU A 319 67.48 13.70 20.81
CA LEU A 319 67.90 15.04 21.21
C LEU A 319 69.42 15.08 21.31
N GLY A 320 70.07 15.59 20.26
CA GLY A 320 71.50 15.88 20.25
C GLY A 320 71.88 16.81 21.39
N GLY A 321 72.89 16.40 22.17
CA GLY A 321 73.26 16.98 23.44
C GLY A 321 73.68 18.46 23.41
N LEU A 322 73.28 19.16 24.48
CA LEU A 322 73.91 20.40 24.93
C LEU A 322 75.26 20.04 25.57
N GLY A 323 76.35 20.41 24.91
CA GLY A 323 77.66 20.50 25.53
C GLY A 323 77.71 21.69 26.49
N LEU A 324 78.29 21.45 27.66
CA LEU A 324 78.68 22.44 28.68
C LEU A 324 79.54 23.57 28.10
#